data_AF-A0AAF0UGV1-F1
#
_entry.id   AF-A0AAF0UGV1-F1
#
_cell.length_a   1.000
_cell.length_b   1.000
_cell.length_c   1.000
_cell.angle_alpha   90.00
_cell.angle_beta   90.00
_cell.angle_gamma   90.00
#
_symmetry.space_group_name_H-M   'P 1'
#
loop_
_entity.id
_entity.type
_entity.pdbx_description
1 polymer ?
#
loop_
_entity_poly.entity_id
_entity_poly.type
_entity_poly.pdbx_seq_one_letter_code
_entity_poly.pdbx_strand_id
1 'polypeptide(L)'
;MSWSLPQELASVHLVFHISMLKKCIGNPSLIITTENISIKENLSYGEVPVQILERHFCKLRTKEVASVKVLWRNQFVENATWEAEEDMKNIYPHLFESGEVSNQY
;
A
#
# COMPACT_ATOMS: atom_id res chain seq x y z
N MET A 1 -5.26 -9.10 52.20
CA MET A 1 -4.63 -8.11 51.28
C MET A 1 -5.75 -7.36 50.57
N SER A 2 -6.06 -6.15 51.02
CA SER A 2 -7.08 -5.26 50.44
C SER A 2 -6.43 -4.33 49.43
N TRP A 3 -6.87 -4.35 48.18
CA TRP A 3 -6.45 -3.36 47.19
C TRP A 3 -7.23 -2.07 47.43
N SER A 4 -6.65 -1.14 48.17
CA SER A 4 -7.16 0.24 48.29
C SER A 4 -6.42 1.14 47.31
N LEU A 5 -7.14 1.69 46.33
CA LEU A 5 -6.60 2.73 45.44
C LEU A 5 -6.30 3.98 46.30
N PRO A 6 -5.12 4.62 46.18
CA PRO A 6 -4.85 5.87 46.88
C PRO A 6 -5.88 6.93 46.51
N GLN A 7 -6.41 7.64 47.52
CA GLN A 7 -7.45 8.66 47.38
C GLN A 7 -7.03 9.81 46.44
N GLU A 8 -5.73 9.95 46.18
CA GLU A 8 -5.11 10.90 45.25
C GLU A 8 -5.40 10.58 43.77
N LEU A 9 -5.74 9.34 43.42
CA LEU A 9 -6.09 8.93 42.06
C LEU A 9 -7.61 8.93 41.80
N ALA A 10 -8.43 9.24 42.81
CA ALA A 10 -9.89 9.31 42.67
C ALA A 10 -10.35 10.43 41.73
N SER A 11 -9.48 11.41 41.42
CA SER A 11 -9.75 12.53 40.53
C SER A 11 -9.30 12.30 39.09
N VAL A 12 -8.63 11.18 38.79
CA VAL A 12 -8.21 10.87 37.42
C VAL A 12 -9.42 10.31 36.69
N HIS A 13 -10.16 11.20 36.04
CA HIS A 13 -11.17 10.80 35.08
C HIS A 13 -10.54 9.85 34.06
N LEU A 14 -11.05 8.62 33.98
CA LEU A 14 -10.79 7.69 32.89
C LEU A 14 -11.42 8.26 31.61
N VAL A 15 -10.74 9.24 31.01
CA VAL A 15 -11.13 9.83 29.73
C VAL A 15 -10.72 8.84 28.65
N PHE A 16 -11.66 8.02 28.20
CA PHE A 16 -11.50 7.26 26.97
C PHE A 16 -11.61 8.23 25.79
N HIS A 17 -10.52 8.40 25.04
CA HIS A 17 -10.55 9.12 23.77
C HIS A 17 -11.17 8.22 22.69
N ILE A 18 -12.45 8.45 22.37
CA ILE A 18 -13.09 7.83 21.21
C ILE A 18 -12.71 8.68 19.99
N SER A 19 -11.74 8.24 19.21
CA SER A 19 -11.46 8.83 17.91
C SER A 19 -12.66 8.58 17.00
N MET A 20 -13.39 9.63 16.62
CA MET A 20 -14.42 9.54 15.58
C MET A 20 -13.77 9.16 14.24
N LEU A 21 -13.91 7.89 13.84
CA LEU A 21 -13.61 7.45 12.48
C LEU A 21 -14.63 8.07 11.53
N LYS A 22 -14.20 9.07 10.74
CA LYS A 22 -15.01 9.60 9.64
C LYS A 22 -15.23 8.48 8.61
N LYS A 23 -16.50 8.15 8.35
CA LYS A 23 -16.90 7.27 7.26
C LYS A 23 -16.40 7.87 5.94
N CYS A 24 -15.41 7.25 5.31
CA CYS A 24 -15.05 7.56 3.92
C CYS A 24 -16.22 7.12 3.03
N ILE A 25 -17.00 8.08 2.54
CA ILE A 25 -17.91 7.85 1.42
C ILE A 25 -17.00 7.93 0.19
N GLY A 26 -16.67 6.77 -0.37
CA GLY A 26 -15.84 6.68 -1.58
C GLY A 26 -16.41 7.59 -2.66
N ASN A 27 -15.54 8.37 -3.30
CA ASN A 27 -15.96 9.26 -4.37
C ASN A 27 -16.53 8.42 -5.52
N PRO A 28 -17.78 8.62 -5.96
CA PRO A 28 -18.34 7.86 -7.08
C PRO A 28 -17.58 8.03 -8.39
N SER A 29 -16.72 9.05 -8.53
CA SER A 29 -15.81 9.15 -9.69
C SER A 29 -14.64 8.16 -9.66
N LEU A 30 -14.40 7.46 -8.55
CA LEU A 30 -13.50 6.30 -8.46
C LEU A 30 -14.23 4.97 -8.75
N ILE A 31 -15.55 5.01 -8.99
CA ILE A 31 -16.30 3.83 -9.41
C ILE A 31 -16.04 3.65 -10.91
N ILE A 32 -15.05 2.82 -11.23
CA ILE A 32 -14.84 2.34 -12.59
C ILE A 32 -16.13 1.64 -13.01
N THR A 33 -16.77 2.15 -14.06
CA THR A 33 -18.02 1.61 -14.60
C THR A 33 -17.77 0.20 -15.07
N THR A 34 -18.40 -0.79 -14.43
CA THR A 34 -18.26 -2.23 -14.72
C THR A 34 -19.01 -2.62 -16.00
N GLU A 35 -18.95 -1.79 -17.04
CA GLU A 35 -19.58 -2.08 -18.31
C GLU A 35 -18.52 -2.60 -19.28
N ASN A 36 -18.51 -3.93 -19.40
CA ASN A 36 -17.84 -4.71 -20.43
C ASN A 36 -16.35 -5.02 -20.21
N ILE A 37 -16.01 -5.49 -19.01
CA ILE A 37 -14.85 -6.36 -18.86
C ILE A 37 -15.22 -7.68 -19.54
N SER A 38 -14.65 -7.95 -20.71
CA SER A 38 -14.60 -9.28 -21.30
C SER A 38 -13.83 -10.18 -20.32
N ILE A 39 -14.57 -10.74 -19.37
CA ILE A 39 -14.08 -11.77 -18.46
C ILE A 39 -13.74 -12.95 -19.37
N LYS A 40 -12.45 -13.13 -19.68
CA LYS A 40 -11.96 -14.44 -20.13
C LYS A 40 -12.48 -15.47 -19.11
N GLU A 41 -12.90 -16.63 -19.57
CA GLU A 41 -13.61 -17.67 -18.78
C GLU A 41 -12.85 -18.13 -17.51
N ASN A 42 -11.59 -17.71 -17.36
CA ASN A 42 -10.87 -17.65 -16.10
C ASN A 42 -11.03 -16.21 -15.54
N LEU A 43 -11.83 -16.04 -14.48
CA LEU A 43 -12.05 -14.78 -13.75
C LEU A 43 -10.78 -14.11 -13.17
N SER A 44 -9.56 -14.56 -13.50
CA SER A 44 -8.32 -13.87 -13.14
C SER A 44 -8.11 -12.67 -14.06
N TYR A 45 -8.34 -11.50 -13.49
CA TYR A 45 -7.86 -10.24 -14.01
C TYR A 45 -6.34 -10.21 -13.83
N GLY A 46 -5.61 -10.78 -14.79
CA GLY A 46 -4.15 -10.80 -14.76
C GLY A 46 -3.58 -9.42 -15.07
N GLU A 47 -3.34 -8.60 -14.05
CA GLU A 47 -2.50 -7.42 -14.18
C GLU A 47 -1.04 -7.88 -14.42
N VAL A 48 -0.41 -7.39 -15.47
CA VAL A 48 0.98 -7.75 -15.82
C VAL A 48 1.87 -6.56 -15.52
N PRO A 49 2.98 -6.73 -14.78
CA PRO A 49 3.91 -5.64 -14.55
C PRO A 49 4.66 -5.33 -15.85
N VAL A 50 4.71 -4.06 -16.21
CA VAL A 50 5.31 -3.58 -17.45
C VAL A 50 6.74 -3.12 -17.22
N GLN A 51 6.95 -2.28 -16.21
CA GLN A 51 8.24 -1.67 -15.91
C GLN A 51 8.26 -1.08 -14.49
N ILE A 52 9.47 -0.85 -13.99
CA ILE A 52 9.72 -0.08 -12.77
C ILE A 52 9.91 1.38 -13.17
N LEU A 53 9.07 2.26 -12.63
CA LEU A 53 9.09 3.69 -12.91
C LEU A 53 10.04 4.46 -11.98
N GLU A 54 10.15 4.00 -10.73
CA GLU A 54 10.86 4.72 -9.68
C GLU A 54 11.33 3.77 -8.59
N ARG A 55 12.38 4.15 -7.88
CA ARG A 55 12.90 3.43 -6.71
C ARG A 55 13.06 4.41 -5.55
N HIS A 56 12.58 4.02 -4.38
CA HIS A 56 12.64 4.84 -3.18
C HIS A 56 13.14 4.02 -1.98
N PHE A 57 13.92 4.65 -1.11
CA PHE A 57 14.36 4.06 0.16
C PHE A 57 13.65 4.73 1.34
N CYS A 58 12.87 3.93 2.06
CA CYS A 58 12.20 4.35 3.28
C CYS A 58 13.10 4.04 4.48
N LYS A 59 13.62 5.09 5.12
CA LYS A 59 14.35 4.97 6.39
C LYS A 59 13.35 4.83 7.54
N LEU A 60 13.32 3.65 8.15
CA LEU A 60 12.67 3.41 9.43
C LEU A 60 13.68 3.65 10.57
N ARG A 61 13.19 3.70 11.81
CA ARG A 61 14.02 3.91 12.99
C ARG A 61 15.15 2.87 13.15
N THR A 62 14.92 1.64 12.66
CA THR A 62 15.82 0.49 12.85
C THR A 62 16.44 -0.05 11.57
N LYS A 63 15.88 0.27 10.40
CA LYS A 63 16.35 -0.26 9.11
C LYS A 63 15.93 0.65 7.96
N GLU A 64 16.59 0.48 6.83
CA GLU A 64 16.20 1.07 5.55
C GLU A 64 15.52 -0.01 4.70
N VAL A 65 14.39 0.33 4.06
CA VAL A 65 13.62 -0.59 3.22
C VAL A 65 13.45 0.02 1.84
N ALA A 66 13.73 -0.75 0.80
CA ALA A 66 13.56 -0.30 -0.58
C ALA A 66 12.17 -0.66 -1.13
N SER A 67 11.56 0.29 -1.83
CA SER A 67 10.30 0.13 -2.54
C SER A 67 10.46 0.61 -3.97
N VAL A 68 9.78 -0.06 -4.90
CA VAL A 68 9.78 0.28 -6.33
C VAL A 68 8.37 0.61 -6.77
N LYS A 69 8.24 1.63 -7.62
CA LYS A 69 6.99 2.00 -8.24
C LYS A 69 6.83 1.18 -9.52
N VAL A 70 5.88 0.27 -9.54
CA VAL A 70 5.65 -0.66 -10.66
C VAL A 70 4.48 -0.18 -11.48
N LEU A 71 4.68 -0.02 -12.79
CA LEU A 71 3.59 0.19 -13.74
C LEU A 71 2.96 -1.16 -14.08
N TRP A 72 1.66 -1.30 -13.85
CA TRP A 72 0.90 -2.47 -14.26
C TRP A 72 0.03 -2.12 -15.45
N ARG A 73 -0.07 -3.07 -16.37
CA ARG A 73 -1.00 -3.00 -17.49
C ARG A 73 -1.99 -4.13 -17.38
N ASN A 74 -3.26 -3.75 -17.41
CA ASN A 74 -4.34 -4.66 -17.72
C ASN A 74 -4.93 -4.28 -19.09
N GLN A 75 -6.03 -4.93 -19.49
CA GLN A 75 -6.62 -4.72 -20.82
C GLN A 75 -7.25 -3.34 -21.04
N PHE A 76 -7.54 -2.59 -19.96
CA PHE A 76 -8.36 -1.38 -20.02
C PHE A 76 -7.70 -0.15 -19.39
N VAL A 77 -6.73 -0.35 -18.50
CA VAL A 77 -6.17 0.68 -17.64
C VAL A 77 -4.69 0.38 -17.36
N GLU A 78 -3.88 1.43 -17.29
CA GLU A 78 -2.56 1.38 -16.67
C GLU A 78 -2.64 1.99 -15.27
N ASN A 79 -2.09 1.29 -14.29
CA ASN A 79 -2.02 1.76 -12.91
C ASN A 79 -0.57 1.68 -12.40
N ALA A 80 -0.25 2.39 -11.32
CA ALA A 80 1.07 2.29 -10.70
C ALA A 80 0.96 2.16 -9.18
N THR A 81 1.61 1.14 -8.62
CA THR A 81 1.65 0.87 -7.18
C THR A 81 3.08 0.86 -6.66
N TRP A 82 3.25 1.03 -5.36
CA TRP A 82 4.54 0.87 -4.69
C TRP A 82 4.62 -0.51 -4.08
N GLU A 83 5.59 -1.30 -4.54
CA GLU A 83 5.82 -2.68 -4.08
C GLU A 83 7.17 -2.80 -3.39
N ALA A 84 7.33 -3.81 -2.54
CA ALA A 84 8.62 -4.13 -1.95
C ALA A 84 9.60 -4.59 -3.05
N GLU A 85 10.80 -4.00 -3.09
CA GLU A 85 11.79 -4.33 -4.12
C GLU A 85 12.21 -5.80 -4.07
N GLU A 86 12.29 -6.37 -2.86
CA GLU A 86 12.66 -7.78 -2.65
C GLU A 86 11.64 -8.73 -3.27
N ASP A 87 10.35 -8.49 -3.05
CA ASP A 87 9.28 -9.31 -3.61
C ASP A 87 9.26 -9.21 -5.14
N MET A 88 9.42 -8.00 -5.69
CA MET A 88 9.45 -7.78 -7.13
C MET A 88 10.65 -8.46 -7.79
N LYS A 89 11.83 -8.49 -7.14
CA LYS A 89 12.99 -9.23 -7.65
C LYS A 89 12.77 -10.73 -7.66
N ASN A 90 12.07 -11.25 -6.65
CA ASN A 90 11.79 -12.69 -6.55
C ASN A 90 10.75 -13.13 -7.59
N ILE A 91 9.70 -12.34 -7.82
CA ILE A 91 8.58 -12.72 -8.68
C ILE A 91 8.82 -12.30 -10.14
N TYR A 92 9.43 -11.13 -10.37
CA TYR A 92 9.63 -10.54 -11.69
C TYR A 92 11.06 -10.03 -11.89
N PRO A 93 12.08 -10.93 -11.82
CA PRO A 93 13.49 -10.53 -11.92
C PRO A 93 13.83 -9.79 -13.21
N HIS A 94 13.17 -10.15 -14.32
CA HIS A 94 13.37 -9.54 -15.63
C HIS A 94 13.12 -8.02 -15.66
N LEU A 95 12.29 -7.47 -14.76
CA LEU A 95 12.05 -6.03 -14.67
C LEU A 95 13.28 -5.24 -14.18
N PHE A 96 14.25 -5.93 -13.56
CA PHE A 96 15.47 -5.35 -13.04
C PHE A 96 16.68 -5.55 -13.96
N GLU A 97 16.52 -6.30 -15.06
CA GLU A 97 17.59 -6.58 -16.02
C GLU A 97 17.73 -5.46 -17.08
N SER A 98 16.65 -4.74 -17.40
CA SER A 98 16.68 -3.56 -18.27
C SER A 98 17.03 -2.30 -17.45
N GLY A 99 18.29 -2.21 -17.04
CA GLY A 99 18.79 -1.12 -16.21
C GLY A 99 18.86 0.23 -16.94
N GLU A 100 18.05 1.19 -16.49
CA GLU A 100 18.43 2.59 -16.31
C GLU A 100 17.69 3.16 -15.09
N VAL A 101 18.01 2.66 -13.90
CA VAL A 101 17.65 3.39 -12.68
C VAL A 101 18.55 4.61 -12.63
N SER A 102 18.05 5.73 -13.13
CA SER A 102 18.67 7.04 -12.98
C SER A 102 18.76 7.35 -11.48
N ASN A 103 19.91 7.01 -10.88
CA ASN A 103 20.26 7.45 -9.54
C ASN A 103 20.61 8.94 -9.64
N GLN A 104 19.70 9.82 -9.21
CA GLN A 104 20.07 11.20 -8.93
C GLN A 104 20.07 11.40 -7.42
N TYR A 105 21.28 11.66 -6.90
CA TYR A 105 21.63 11.92 -5.51
C TYR A 105 20.90 13.11 -4.91
#